data_AF-A0A5E7Z1E2-F1
#
_entry.id   AF-A0A5E7Z1E2-F1
#
_cell.length_a   1.000
_cell.length_b   1.000
_cell.length_c   1.000
_cell.angle_alpha   90.00
_cell.angle_beta   90.00
_cell.angle_gamma   90.00
#
_symmetry.space_group_name_H-M   'P 1'
#
loop_
_entity.id
_entity.type
_entity.pdbx_description
1 polymer ?
#
loop_
_entity_poly.entity_id
_entity_poly.type
_entity_poly.pdbx_seq_one_letter_code
_entity_poly.pdbx_strand_id
1 'polypeptide(L)'
;MAEAKIFVVTPAEYAASFRDRVVRDVIPCYRKNVVILEDEAFGIDNVTLAAKKVSDLIDDSGADREESHLLILRTTRTSHEKLRNRWEEGGSELANFYLQEKQRVLDKLDRILKKLGYHWRTYAETQLGKFLGQCTPLDKWCGQFFELDIGYLGRRIAMQLEVIGFDDGAQPFRPKSQDAYGLKLLHCYIDDGDHGGSWISVKDQLSHDLPEEAVHGIKFAEGQVIVPDAEFDEIVIYEDGLWSGSETIKRLRAIKATDLKTPIRLKFLVATDFGLLVVRQAIRELGLSGIVSVEAGEARLERFLSLALPDEEQFGRGIEPEEFFKGLHKHVVQGVFRTPQDWSEDIDDARAVAKDIGRQLVAHWFKKSRQDDDYLAGAEKFCLGGGGFASTLAFQRSVPKVCLPLLWLAGPVEVNGRKVEWRPLFLDARRVDPALLLAT
;
A
#
# COMPACT_ATOMS: atom_id res chain seq x y z
N MET A 1 10.21 -17.35 -8.66
CA MET A 1 10.49 -17.03 -10.08
C MET A 1 11.41 -15.83 -10.08
N ALA A 2 12.46 -15.83 -10.90
CA ALA A 2 13.34 -14.68 -11.01
C ALA A 2 12.59 -13.54 -11.72
N GLU A 3 12.77 -12.29 -11.27
CA GLU A 3 12.11 -11.13 -11.87
C GLU A 3 12.83 -10.76 -13.19
N ALA A 4 12.07 -10.50 -14.26
CA ALA A 4 12.59 -10.04 -15.54
C ALA A 4 13.35 -8.70 -15.38
N LYS A 5 14.53 -8.58 -16.00
CA LYS A 5 15.33 -7.33 -15.99
C LYS A 5 15.32 -6.63 -17.34
N ILE A 6 15.44 -5.31 -17.31
CA ILE A 6 15.57 -4.45 -18.49
C ILE A 6 16.91 -3.75 -18.42
N PHE A 7 17.81 -4.07 -19.34
CA PHE A 7 19.11 -3.43 -19.47
C PHE A 7 19.02 -2.34 -20.54
N VAL A 8 19.46 -1.12 -20.22
CA VAL A 8 19.51 0.00 -21.15
C VAL A 8 20.95 0.46 -21.29
N VAL A 9 21.58 0.16 -22.43
CA VAL A 9 22.94 0.60 -22.77
C VAL A 9 22.86 1.93 -23.50
N THR A 10 23.50 2.94 -22.94
CA THR A 10 23.41 4.32 -23.41
C THR A 10 24.74 5.07 -23.24
N PRO A 11 25.11 5.99 -24.14
CA PRO A 11 26.11 7.02 -23.84
C PRO A 11 25.74 7.75 -22.54
N ALA A 12 26.75 8.09 -21.76
CA ALA A 12 26.57 8.66 -20.44
C ALA A 12 25.90 10.04 -20.44
N GLU A 13 26.11 10.84 -21.50
CA GLU A 13 25.40 12.11 -21.73
C GLU A 13 23.86 11.94 -21.72
N TYR A 14 23.34 10.73 -21.98
CA TYR A 14 21.91 10.42 -21.89
C TYR A 14 21.52 9.62 -20.66
N ALA A 15 22.46 9.11 -19.86
CA ALA A 15 22.18 8.21 -18.75
C ALA A 15 21.33 8.87 -17.67
N ALA A 16 21.58 10.14 -17.34
CA ALA A 16 20.73 10.92 -16.43
C ALA A 16 19.27 10.96 -16.91
N SER A 17 19.04 11.24 -18.19
CA SER A 17 17.69 11.28 -18.79
C SER A 17 16.97 9.92 -18.71
N PHE A 18 17.68 8.80 -18.84
CA PHE A 18 17.10 7.47 -18.64
C PHE A 18 16.84 7.16 -17.16
N ARG A 19 17.73 7.55 -16.25
CA ARG A 19 17.49 7.41 -14.80
C ARG A 19 16.27 8.22 -14.36
N ASP A 20 16.13 9.45 -14.84
CA ASP A 20 14.95 10.27 -14.59
C ASP A 20 13.69 9.58 -15.10
N ARG A 21 13.74 9.00 -16.31
CA ARG A 21 12.63 8.17 -16.83
C ARG A 21 12.32 7.00 -15.90
N VAL A 22 13.31 6.28 -15.38
CA VAL A 22 13.09 5.15 -14.47
C VAL A 22 12.45 5.62 -13.16
N VAL A 23 13.01 6.65 -12.53
CA VAL A 23 12.47 7.23 -11.29
C VAL A 23 11.04 7.70 -11.51
N ARG A 24 10.75 8.30 -12.66
CA ARG A 24 9.45 8.87 -12.99
C ARG A 24 8.43 7.78 -13.34
N ASP A 25 8.76 6.83 -14.21
CA ASP A 25 7.83 5.90 -14.85
C ASP A 25 7.76 4.49 -14.22
N VAL A 26 8.73 4.12 -13.40
CA VAL A 26 8.83 2.78 -12.81
C VAL A 26 8.46 2.80 -11.32
N ILE A 27 7.63 1.84 -10.92
CA ILE A 27 7.22 1.63 -9.52
C ILE A 27 8.45 1.39 -8.65
N PRO A 28 8.53 1.96 -7.43
CA PRO A 28 9.76 1.93 -6.62
C PRO A 28 10.37 0.54 -6.43
N CYS A 29 9.56 -0.48 -6.13
CA CYS A 29 10.04 -1.85 -5.90
C CYS A 29 10.66 -2.53 -7.13
N TYR A 30 10.30 -2.09 -8.35
CA TYR A 30 10.81 -2.64 -9.61
C TYR A 30 11.93 -1.80 -10.24
N ARG A 31 12.32 -0.66 -9.66
CA ARG A 31 13.41 0.17 -10.22
C ARG A 31 14.74 -0.58 -10.32
N LYS A 32 15.02 -1.47 -9.36
CA LYS A 32 16.19 -2.36 -9.36
C LYS A 32 16.23 -3.31 -10.59
N ASN A 33 15.08 -3.52 -11.24
CA ASN A 33 14.97 -4.36 -12.43
C ASN A 33 15.24 -3.59 -13.72
N VAL A 34 15.44 -2.26 -13.66
CA VAL A 34 15.88 -1.45 -14.80
C VAL A 34 17.30 -0.99 -14.58
N VAL A 35 18.23 -1.57 -15.33
CA VAL A 35 19.67 -1.33 -15.18
C VAL A 35 20.13 -0.41 -16.31
N ILE A 36 20.58 0.80 -15.96
CA ILE A 36 21.16 1.76 -16.91
C ILE A 36 22.68 1.54 -16.96
N LEU A 37 23.18 1.17 -18.14
CA LEU A 37 24.59 0.88 -18.41
C LEU A 37 25.18 2.02 -19.25
N GLU A 38 26.14 2.73 -18.69
CA GLU A 38 26.80 3.87 -19.34
C GLU A 38 27.97 3.44 -20.22
N ASP A 39 28.04 4.02 -21.41
CA ASP A 39 29.11 3.82 -22.38
C ASP A 39 30.20 4.90 -22.28
N GLU A 40 30.55 5.34 -21.06
CA GLU A 40 31.58 6.38 -20.84
C GLU A 40 33.01 5.84 -20.71
N ALA A 41 33.19 4.52 -20.54
CA ALA A 41 34.49 3.97 -20.16
C ALA A 41 35.39 3.48 -21.31
N PHE A 42 35.05 3.70 -22.59
CA PHE A 42 35.71 3.00 -23.69
C PHE A 42 36.29 3.95 -24.74
N GLY A 43 37.56 4.28 -24.54
CA GLY A 43 38.46 4.58 -25.66
C GLY A 43 38.46 3.42 -26.67
N ILE A 44 38.81 3.73 -27.92
CA ILE A 44 38.71 2.83 -29.08
C ILE A 44 39.37 1.45 -28.85
N ASP A 45 40.32 1.35 -27.90
CA ASP A 45 41.05 0.12 -27.57
C ASP A 45 40.41 -0.79 -26.49
N ASN A 46 39.33 -0.37 -25.81
CA ASN A 46 38.75 -1.12 -24.66
C ASN A 46 37.34 -1.71 -24.88
N VAL A 47 36.85 -1.77 -26.12
CA VAL A 47 35.51 -2.31 -26.48
C VAL A 47 35.24 -3.71 -25.92
N THR A 48 36.28 -4.53 -25.74
CA THR A 48 36.16 -5.89 -25.20
C THR A 48 35.91 -5.92 -23.68
N LEU A 49 36.39 -4.90 -22.94
CA LEU A 49 36.21 -4.77 -21.49
C LEU A 49 34.80 -4.25 -21.13
N ALA A 50 34.22 -3.44 -22.03
CA ALA A 50 32.82 -2.98 -21.98
C ALA A 50 31.84 -4.12 -22.09
N ALA A 51 31.96 -4.88 -23.18
CA ALA A 51 31.13 -6.04 -23.44
C ALA A 51 31.30 -7.08 -22.33
N LYS A 52 32.51 -7.19 -21.73
CA LYS A 52 32.76 -8.08 -20.60
C LYS A 52 32.07 -7.60 -19.34
N LYS A 53 32.18 -6.32 -18.93
CA LYS A 53 31.44 -5.81 -17.76
C LYS A 53 29.93 -5.83 -17.93
N VAL A 54 29.43 -5.57 -19.15
CA VAL A 54 27.99 -5.72 -19.46
C VAL A 54 27.58 -7.18 -19.36
N SER A 55 28.40 -8.12 -19.87
CA SER A 55 28.20 -9.56 -19.69
C SER A 55 28.23 -9.95 -18.23
N ASP A 56 29.29 -9.63 -17.50
CA ASP A 56 29.46 -9.91 -16.08
C ASP A 56 28.29 -9.33 -15.27
N LEU A 57 27.81 -8.11 -15.58
CA LEU A 57 26.61 -7.54 -14.94
C LEU A 57 25.32 -8.29 -15.29
N ILE A 58 25.17 -8.81 -16.52
CA ILE A 58 24.02 -9.63 -16.93
C ILE A 58 24.11 -11.02 -16.26
N ASP A 59 25.31 -11.61 -16.22
CA ASP A 59 25.64 -12.91 -15.64
C ASP A 59 25.44 -12.88 -14.11
N ASP A 60 25.98 -11.87 -13.43
CA ASP A 60 25.86 -11.65 -11.98
C ASP A 60 24.45 -11.23 -11.55
N SER A 61 23.62 -10.77 -12.49
CA SER A 61 22.28 -10.27 -12.17
C SER A 61 21.31 -11.37 -11.72
N GLY A 62 21.61 -12.65 -11.97
CA GLY A 62 20.74 -13.79 -11.67
C GLY A 62 19.35 -13.71 -12.34
N ALA A 63 19.22 -12.92 -13.40
CA ALA A 63 17.95 -12.66 -14.06
C ALA A 63 17.47 -13.88 -14.85
N ASP A 64 16.14 -14.03 -14.94
CA ASP A 64 15.55 -14.91 -15.94
C ASP A 64 15.81 -14.30 -17.33
N ARG A 65 16.65 -14.98 -18.12
CA ARG A 65 17.13 -14.48 -19.40
C ARG A 65 16.09 -14.57 -20.50
N GLU A 66 15.16 -15.51 -20.40
CA GLU A 66 14.07 -15.65 -21.37
C GLU A 66 13.12 -14.43 -21.31
N GLU A 67 12.93 -13.87 -20.12
CA GLU A 67 12.04 -12.72 -19.91
C GLU A 67 12.77 -11.37 -19.88
N SER A 68 14.10 -11.35 -19.82
CA SER A 68 14.88 -10.11 -19.76
C SER A 68 15.01 -9.42 -21.12
N HIS A 69 15.20 -8.10 -21.10
CA HIS A 69 15.27 -7.26 -22.30
C HIS A 69 16.55 -6.43 -22.34
N LEU A 70 17.17 -6.32 -23.52
CA LEU A 70 18.35 -5.49 -23.77
C LEU A 70 18.04 -4.41 -24.81
N LEU A 71 18.09 -3.15 -24.36
CA LEU A 71 17.89 -1.95 -25.17
C LEU A 71 19.23 -1.23 -25.37
N ILE A 72 19.64 -1.01 -26.61
CA ILE A 72 20.91 -0.36 -26.94
C ILE A 72 20.65 0.89 -27.78
N LEU A 73 21.22 2.01 -27.34
CA LEU A 73 21.21 3.24 -28.11
C LEU A 73 22.23 3.17 -29.25
N ARG A 74 21.81 3.43 -30.49
CA ARG A 74 22.67 3.32 -31.70
C ARG A 74 23.99 4.07 -31.67
N THR A 75 24.08 5.12 -30.86
CA THR A 75 25.26 5.97 -30.74
C THR A 75 26.32 5.41 -29.79
N THR A 76 26.13 4.20 -29.26
CA THR A 76 27.14 3.52 -28.45
C THR A 76 28.37 3.13 -29.27
N ARG A 77 29.55 3.23 -28.66
CA ARG A 77 30.87 2.86 -29.21
C ARG A 77 31.10 1.35 -29.22
N THR A 78 30.34 0.59 -28.44
CA THR A 78 30.46 -0.87 -28.40
C THR A 78 29.88 -1.52 -29.67
N SER A 79 30.61 -2.44 -30.29
CA SER A 79 30.14 -3.17 -31.48
C SER A 79 28.84 -3.91 -31.19
N HIS A 80 27.78 -3.59 -31.94
CA HIS A 80 26.46 -4.19 -31.80
C HIS A 80 26.47 -5.72 -31.98
N GLU A 81 27.29 -6.22 -32.90
CA GLU A 81 27.44 -7.65 -33.17
C GLU A 81 28.02 -8.38 -31.95
N LYS A 82 28.97 -7.76 -31.24
CA LYS A 82 29.53 -8.34 -30.01
C LYS A 82 28.50 -8.42 -28.88
N LEU A 83 27.68 -7.38 -28.69
CA LEU A 83 26.64 -7.39 -27.66
C LEU A 83 25.53 -8.38 -27.99
N ARG A 84 25.14 -8.45 -29.27
CA ARG A 84 24.13 -9.38 -29.76
C ARG A 84 24.56 -10.84 -29.60
N ASN A 85 25.73 -11.20 -30.13
CA ASN A 85 26.22 -12.58 -30.09
C ASN A 85 26.32 -13.07 -28.64
N ARG A 86 26.75 -12.21 -27.70
CA ARG A 86 26.80 -12.54 -26.27
C ARG A 86 25.42 -12.70 -25.63
N TRP A 87 24.46 -11.86 -26.00
CA TRP A 87 23.07 -12.00 -25.55
C TRP A 87 22.48 -13.34 -25.99
N GLU A 88 22.76 -13.75 -27.24
CA GLU A 88 22.37 -15.06 -27.79
C GLU A 88 23.11 -16.22 -27.14
N GLU A 89 24.43 -16.12 -26.92
CA GLU A 89 25.25 -17.11 -26.19
C GLU A 89 24.73 -17.34 -24.77
N GLY A 90 24.14 -16.30 -24.17
CA GLY A 90 23.51 -16.36 -22.87
C GLY A 90 22.14 -17.06 -22.84
N GLY A 91 21.62 -17.57 -23.96
CA GLY A 91 20.34 -18.28 -24.04
C GLY A 91 19.10 -17.38 -24.20
N SER A 92 19.28 -16.09 -24.45
CA SER A 92 18.15 -15.14 -24.58
C SER A 92 17.68 -15.02 -26.04
N GLU A 93 16.37 -14.84 -26.25
CA GLU A 93 15.82 -14.69 -27.59
C GLU A 93 16.19 -13.37 -28.26
N LEU A 94 16.35 -13.42 -29.59
CA LEU A 94 16.57 -12.25 -30.46
C LEU A 94 15.46 -11.21 -30.36
N ALA A 95 14.24 -11.64 -30.05
CA ALA A 95 13.10 -10.75 -29.86
C ALA A 95 13.30 -9.79 -28.68
N ASN A 96 14.28 -10.01 -27.81
CA ASN A 96 14.55 -9.18 -26.63
C ASN A 96 15.73 -8.21 -26.81
N PHE A 97 16.35 -8.18 -27.99
CA PHE A 97 17.45 -7.29 -28.33
C PHE A 97 16.99 -6.13 -29.24
N TYR A 98 17.27 -4.87 -28.86
CA TYR A 98 16.79 -3.70 -29.60
C TYR A 98 17.87 -2.64 -29.82
N LEU A 99 18.04 -2.23 -31.08
CA LEU A 99 18.99 -1.20 -31.50
C LEU A 99 18.28 -0.02 -32.17
N GLN A 100 18.16 1.11 -31.47
CA GLN A 100 17.34 2.23 -31.94
C GLN A 100 17.92 3.60 -31.56
N GLU A 101 17.32 4.67 -32.12
CA GLU A 101 17.54 6.05 -31.66
C GLU A 101 16.90 6.29 -30.29
N LYS A 102 17.28 7.37 -29.60
CA LYS A 102 16.90 7.64 -28.20
C LYS A 102 15.39 7.58 -27.99
N GLN A 103 14.62 8.27 -28.83
CA GLN A 103 13.17 8.30 -28.70
C GLN A 103 12.55 6.91 -28.86
N ARG A 104 13.03 6.14 -29.83
CA ARG A 104 12.56 4.77 -30.06
C ARG A 104 12.96 3.81 -28.94
N VAL A 105 14.13 4.00 -28.31
CA VAL A 105 14.51 3.27 -27.09
C VAL A 105 13.55 3.60 -25.95
N LEU A 106 13.21 4.89 -25.75
CA LEU A 106 12.24 5.30 -24.73
C LEU A 106 10.84 4.74 -24.99
N ASP A 107 10.35 4.80 -26.23
CA ASP A 107 9.05 4.23 -26.61
C ASP A 107 9.03 2.71 -26.40
N LYS A 108 10.15 2.04 -26.67
CA LYS A 108 10.27 0.59 -26.47
C LYS A 108 10.33 0.23 -25.00
N LEU A 109 11.12 0.96 -24.21
CA LEU A 109 11.18 0.84 -22.76
C LEU A 109 9.79 0.99 -22.15
N ASP A 110 9.02 2.00 -22.57
CA ASP A 110 7.65 2.22 -22.12
C ASP A 110 6.73 1.01 -22.38
N ARG A 111 6.78 0.45 -23.60
CA ARG A 111 6.00 -0.75 -23.96
C ARG A 111 6.41 -1.97 -23.14
N ILE A 112 7.70 -2.17 -22.91
CA ILE A 112 8.21 -3.29 -22.10
C ILE A 112 7.77 -3.13 -20.64
N LEU A 113 7.94 -1.93 -20.06
CA LEU A 113 7.50 -1.64 -18.70
C LEU A 113 6.00 -1.89 -18.51
N LYS A 114 5.17 -1.51 -19.49
CA LYS A 114 3.73 -1.79 -19.47
C LYS A 114 3.44 -3.29 -19.56
N LYS A 115 4.12 -4.01 -20.47
CA LYS A 115 3.96 -5.47 -20.63
C LYS A 115 4.31 -6.23 -19.35
N LEU A 116 5.39 -5.83 -18.66
CA LEU A 116 5.86 -6.45 -17.41
C LEU A 116 5.10 -5.95 -16.17
N GLY A 117 4.19 -4.98 -16.30
CA GLY A 117 3.49 -4.37 -15.16
C GLY A 117 4.37 -3.46 -14.29
N TYR A 118 5.60 -3.13 -14.70
CA TYR A 118 6.53 -2.25 -13.98
C TYR A 118 6.20 -0.75 -14.16
N HIS A 119 5.44 -0.41 -15.20
CA HIS A 119 5.01 0.96 -15.45
C HIS A 119 3.93 1.39 -14.44
N TRP A 120 4.14 2.53 -13.77
CA TRP A 120 3.26 3.00 -12.69
C TRP A 120 1.78 3.03 -13.05
N ARG A 121 1.46 3.47 -14.28
CA ARG A 121 0.08 3.58 -14.75
C ARG A 121 -0.62 2.22 -14.85
N THR A 122 0.04 1.25 -15.48
CA THR A 122 -0.50 -0.10 -15.64
C THR A 122 -0.66 -0.79 -14.30
N TYR A 123 0.29 -0.60 -13.39
CA TYR A 123 0.17 -1.07 -12.03
C TYR A 123 -0.98 -0.40 -11.28
N ALA A 124 -1.09 0.92 -11.30
CA ALA A 124 -2.17 1.63 -10.62
C ALA A 124 -3.55 1.23 -11.18
N GLU A 125 -3.69 1.09 -12.51
CA GLU A 125 -4.91 0.56 -13.15
C GLU A 125 -5.23 -0.87 -12.69
N THR A 126 -4.21 -1.73 -12.55
CA THR A 126 -4.36 -3.10 -12.04
C THR A 126 -4.83 -3.10 -10.59
N GLN A 127 -4.22 -2.28 -9.73
CA GLN A 127 -4.62 -2.13 -8.32
C GLN A 127 -6.06 -1.58 -8.21
N LEU A 128 -6.41 -0.59 -9.02
CA LEU A 128 -7.78 -0.06 -9.08
C LEU A 128 -8.79 -1.12 -9.52
N GLY A 129 -8.43 -1.98 -10.48
CA GLY A 129 -9.26 -3.09 -10.92
C GLY A 129 -9.56 -4.12 -9.83
N LYS A 130 -8.75 -4.17 -8.77
CA LYS A 130 -9.03 -5.02 -7.59
C LYS A 130 -10.10 -4.44 -6.69
N PHE A 131 -10.26 -3.11 -6.64
CA PHE A 131 -11.23 -2.47 -5.74
C PHE A 131 -12.65 -2.73 -6.23
N LEU A 132 -13.53 -3.22 -5.35
CA LEU A 132 -14.90 -3.61 -5.72
C LEU A 132 -15.91 -2.46 -5.62
N GLY A 133 -15.50 -1.31 -5.09
CA GLY A 133 -16.29 -0.08 -5.16
C GLY A 133 -16.15 0.61 -6.52
N GLN A 134 -16.94 1.66 -6.73
CA GLN A 134 -16.80 2.48 -7.93
C GLN A 134 -15.48 3.26 -7.88
N CYS A 135 -14.89 3.53 -9.04
CA CYS A 135 -13.65 4.27 -9.16
C CYS A 135 -13.76 5.36 -10.22
N THR A 136 -13.13 6.51 -9.98
CA THR A 136 -12.86 7.48 -11.05
C THR A 136 -11.76 6.91 -11.96
N PRO A 137 -11.87 7.00 -13.29
CA PRO A 137 -10.79 6.60 -14.20
C PRO A 137 -9.48 7.30 -13.82
N LEU A 138 -8.38 6.53 -13.76
CA LEU A 138 -7.08 7.03 -13.27
C LEU A 138 -6.63 8.31 -13.99
N ASP A 139 -6.78 8.38 -15.32
CA ASP A 139 -6.42 9.57 -16.11
C ASP A 139 -7.23 10.80 -15.73
N LYS A 140 -8.54 10.64 -15.48
CA LYS A 140 -9.40 11.75 -15.02
C LYS A 140 -8.97 12.20 -13.64
N TRP A 141 -8.67 11.26 -12.74
CA TRP A 141 -8.21 11.57 -11.39
C TRP A 141 -6.86 12.29 -11.39
N CYS A 142 -5.87 11.80 -12.16
CA CYS A 142 -4.58 12.46 -12.35
C CYS A 142 -4.69 13.82 -13.03
N GLY A 143 -5.63 14.00 -13.96
CA GLY A 143 -5.90 15.27 -14.65
C GLY A 143 -6.13 16.44 -13.69
N GLN A 144 -6.83 16.19 -12.58
CA GLN A 144 -7.11 17.21 -11.54
C GLN A 144 -5.83 17.77 -10.90
N PHE A 145 -4.77 16.96 -10.77
CA PHE A 145 -3.49 17.45 -10.27
C PHE A 145 -2.76 18.33 -11.29
N PHE A 146 -2.89 18.03 -12.59
CA PHE A 146 -2.33 18.89 -13.65
C PHE A 146 -3.07 20.23 -13.74
N GLU A 147 -4.39 20.23 -13.53
CA GLU A 147 -5.18 21.46 -13.45
C GLU A 147 -4.70 22.37 -12.32
N LEU A 148 -4.27 21.79 -11.19
CA LEU A 148 -3.69 22.46 -10.03
C LEU A 148 -2.17 22.73 -10.12
N ASP A 149 -1.53 22.44 -11.26
CA ASP A 149 -0.07 22.59 -11.47
C ASP A 149 0.82 21.76 -10.51
N ILE A 150 0.30 20.62 -10.05
CA ILE A 150 0.95 19.68 -9.13
C ILE A 150 0.88 18.24 -9.68
N GLY A 151 0.92 18.09 -11.00
CA GLY A 151 0.75 16.81 -11.70
C GLY A 151 1.70 15.70 -11.25
N TYR A 152 2.88 16.08 -10.72
CA TYR A 152 3.84 15.14 -10.15
C TYR A 152 3.26 14.40 -8.93
N LEU A 153 2.49 15.09 -8.07
CA LEU A 153 1.96 14.55 -6.82
C LEU A 153 1.01 13.37 -7.07
N GLY A 154 0.01 13.57 -7.95
CA GLY A 154 -0.97 12.54 -8.27
C GLY A 154 -0.34 11.29 -8.83
N ARG A 155 0.65 11.46 -9.70
CA ARG A 155 1.43 10.36 -10.23
C ARG A 155 2.19 9.60 -9.15
N ARG A 156 2.93 10.29 -8.27
CA ARG A 156 3.72 9.66 -7.19
C ARG A 156 2.86 8.87 -6.23
N ILE A 157 1.67 9.39 -5.91
CA ILE A 157 0.67 8.69 -5.10
C ILE A 157 0.16 7.45 -5.84
N ALA A 158 -0.19 7.56 -7.12
CA ALA A 158 -0.67 6.43 -7.92
C ALA A 158 0.37 5.30 -8.03
N MET A 159 1.67 5.60 -8.12
CA MET A 159 2.71 4.54 -8.19
C MET A 159 2.81 3.72 -6.90
N GLN A 160 2.28 4.23 -5.78
CA GLN A 160 2.28 3.58 -4.48
C GLN A 160 0.89 3.03 -4.11
N LEU A 161 -0.09 3.13 -5.01
CA LEU A 161 -1.42 2.60 -4.78
C LEU A 161 -1.34 1.09 -4.56
N GLU A 162 -2.07 0.60 -3.57
CA GLU A 162 -2.19 -0.83 -3.35
C GLU A 162 -3.58 -1.17 -2.86
N VAL A 163 -4.19 -2.16 -3.50
CA VAL A 163 -5.48 -2.68 -3.09
C VAL A 163 -5.30 -4.14 -2.73
N ILE A 164 -5.51 -4.43 -1.45
CA ILE A 164 -5.40 -5.78 -0.90
C ILE A 164 -6.73 -6.49 -1.07
N GLY A 165 -6.73 -7.51 -1.93
CA GLY A 165 -7.76 -8.54 -1.98
C GLY A 165 -7.44 -9.68 -1.02
N PHE A 166 -8.43 -10.53 -0.74
CA PHE A 166 -8.24 -11.69 0.12
C PHE A 166 -7.43 -12.79 -0.58
N ASP A 167 -7.53 -12.89 -1.91
CA ASP A 167 -6.74 -13.81 -2.72
C ASP A 167 -5.21 -13.54 -2.65
N ASP A 168 -4.83 -12.27 -2.45
CA ASP A 168 -3.43 -11.83 -2.42
C ASP A 168 -2.75 -12.04 -1.05
N GLY A 169 -3.49 -12.48 -0.02
CA GLY A 169 -2.99 -12.37 1.35
C GLY A 169 -3.68 -13.22 2.40
N ALA A 170 -4.60 -14.13 2.10
CA ALA A 170 -5.34 -14.91 3.11
C ALA A 170 -4.49 -15.87 3.99
N GLN A 171 -3.16 -15.93 3.83
CA GLN A 171 -2.28 -16.76 4.67
C GLN A 171 -2.51 -16.61 6.18
N PRO A 172 -2.71 -15.39 6.75
CA PRO A 172 -2.97 -15.23 8.18
C PRO A 172 -4.26 -15.90 8.64
N PHE A 173 -5.20 -16.11 7.72
CA PHE A 173 -6.52 -16.65 8.05
C PHE A 173 -6.57 -18.17 7.92
N ARG A 174 -5.63 -18.75 7.18
CA ARG A 174 -5.55 -20.19 7.00
C ARG A 174 -5.40 -20.89 8.37
N PRO A 175 -6.20 -21.94 8.63
CA PRO A 175 -6.03 -22.75 9.83
C PRO A 175 -4.64 -23.37 9.85
N LYS A 176 -3.97 -23.34 11.00
CA LYS A 176 -2.71 -24.07 11.16
C LYS A 176 -3.02 -25.55 11.37
N SER A 177 -2.11 -26.43 10.99
CA SER A 177 -2.28 -27.87 11.23
C SER A 177 -2.55 -28.20 12.71
N GLN A 178 -1.95 -27.44 13.62
CA GLN A 178 -2.19 -27.55 15.07
C GLN A 178 -3.60 -27.13 15.50
N ASP A 179 -4.24 -26.21 14.76
CA ASP A 179 -5.60 -25.75 15.06
C ASP A 179 -6.64 -26.87 14.79
N ALA A 180 -6.26 -27.93 14.03
CA ALA A 180 -7.13 -29.06 13.70
C ALA A 180 -7.16 -30.16 14.78
N TYR A 181 -6.33 -30.10 15.82
CA TYR A 181 -6.22 -31.17 16.82
C TYR A 181 -6.59 -30.69 18.23
N GLY A 182 -7.68 -31.25 18.77
CA GLY A 182 -7.95 -31.30 20.21
C GLY A 182 -8.54 -30.05 20.87
N LEU A 183 -8.64 -28.91 20.18
CA LEU A 183 -9.35 -27.71 20.65
C LEU A 183 -10.56 -27.41 19.77
N LYS A 184 -11.70 -27.09 20.38
CA LYS A 184 -12.89 -26.56 19.71
C LYS A 184 -12.70 -25.05 19.52
N LEU A 185 -12.26 -24.64 18.34
CA LEU A 185 -12.07 -23.24 18.00
C LEU A 185 -13.36 -22.63 17.43
N LEU A 186 -13.76 -21.48 17.97
CA LEU A 186 -14.85 -20.66 17.43
C LEU A 186 -14.26 -19.60 16.51
N HIS A 187 -14.41 -19.76 15.19
CA HIS A 187 -13.85 -18.81 14.22
C HIS A 187 -14.84 -17.69 13.94
N CYS A 188 -14.51 -16.49 14.39
CA CYS A 188 -15.39 -15.34 14.41
C CYS A 188 -14.97 -14.24 13.43
N TYR A 189 -15.89 -13.80 12.57
CA TYR A 189 -15.79 -12.50 11.89
C TYR A 189 -16.65 -11.46 12.63
N ILE A 190 -16.37 -10.17 12.44
CA ILE A 190 -17.10 -9.11 13.13
C ILE A 190 -18.39 -8.79 12.39
N ASP A 191 -19.53 -9.06 13.03
CA ASP A 191 -20.86 -8.76 12.49
C ASP A 191 -21.38 -7.46 13.13
N ASP A 192 -20.88 -6.33 12.64
CA ASP A 192 -21.28 -4.99 13.09
C ASP A 192 -22.37 -4.35 12.21
N GLY A 193 -22.83 -5.08 11.18
CA GLY A 193 -23.77 -4.56 10.19
C GLY A 193 -23.23 -3.36 9.40
N ASP A 194 -21.92 -3.07 9.44
CA ASP A 194 -21.34 -2.00 8.64
C ASP A 194 -21.48 -2.36 7.16
N HIS A 195 -22.03 -1.42 6.40
CA HIS A 195 -22.10 -1.48 4.94
C HIS A 195 -20.72 -1.52 4.26
N GLY A 196 -19.62 -1.42 5.04
CA GLY A 196 -18.24 -1.45 4.57
C GLY A 196 -17.76 -2.82 4.10
N GLY A 197 -18.57 -3.88 4.22
CA GLY A 197 -18.42 -5.13 3.49
C GLY A 197 -17.13 -5.93 3.70
N SER A 198 -16.18 -5.43 4.49
CA SER A 198 -14.90 -6.09 4.75
C SER A 198 -15.09 -7.36 5.55
N TRP A 199 -16.00 -7.34 6.53
CA TRP A 199 -16.45 -8.51 7.27
C TRP A 199 -17.07 -9.57 6.35
N ILE A 200 -17.71 -9.18 5.24
CA ILE A 200 -18.25 -10.13 4.25
C ILE A 200 -17.10 -10.88 3.60
N SER A 201 -16.04 -10.18 3.19
CA SER A 201 -14.87 -10.85 2.63
C SER A 201 -14.14 -11.75 3.64
N VAL A 202 -14.04 -11.31 4.90
CA VAL A 202 -13.49 -12.15 5.98
C VAL A 202 -14.34 -13.41 6.14
N LYS A 203 -15.67 -13.27 6.21
CA LYS A 203 -16.62 -14.38 6.28
C LYS A 203 -16.47 -15.31 5.08
N ASP A 204 -16.51 -14.77 3.86
CA ASP A 204 -16.40 -15.54 2.62
C ASP A 204 -15.12 -16.38 2.61
N GLN A 205 -13.99 -15.78 3.02
CA GLN A 205 -12.70 -16.49 3.11
C GLN A 205 -12.74 -17.59 4.19
N LEU A 206 -13.26 -17.30 5.38
CA LEU A 206 -13.34 -18.28 6.46
C LEU A 206 -14.26 -19.45 6.07
N SER A 207 -15.44 -19.17 5.51
CA SER A 207 -16.39 -20.19 5.07
C SER A 207 -15.89 -21.01 3.88
N HIS A 208 -14.90 -20.51 3.12
CA HIS A 208 -14.23 -21.30 2.08
C HIS A 208 -13.20 -22.27 2.69
N ASP A 209 -12.46 -21.84 3.71
CA ASP A 209 -11.33 -22.60 4.27
C ASP A 209 -11.73 -23.49 5.47
N LEU A 210 -12.88 -23.25 6.09
CA LEU A 210 -13.37 -23.90 7.30
C LEU A 210 -14.79 -24.46 7.11
N PRO A 211 -15.17 -25.50 7.89
CA PRO A 211 -16.56 -25.96 7.93
C PRO A 211 -17.53 -24.84 8.31
N GLU A 212 -18.70 -24.82 7.67
CA GLU A 212 -19.70 -23.76 7.84
C GLU A 212 -20.14 -23.61 9.31
N GLU A 213 -20.25 -24.73 10.02
CA GLU A 213 -20.61 -24.80 11.44
C GLU A 213 -19.55 -24.23 12.40
N ALA A 214 -18.33 -23.95 11.94
CA ALA A 214 -17.25 -23.39 12.75
C ALA A 214 -17.11 -21.87 12.61
N VAL A 215 -17.78 -21.26 11.62
CA VAL A 215 -17.65 -19.85 11.26
C VAL A 215 -18.86 -19.06 11.74
N HIS A 216 -18.65 -18.11 12.66
CA HIS A 216 -19.71 -17.35 13.28
C HIS A 216 -19.48 -15.84 13.23
N GLY A 217 -20.57 -15.08 13.30
CA GLY A 217 -20.50 -13.64 13.52
C GLY A 217 -20.41 -13.33 15.01
N ILE A 218 -19.45 -12.50 15.41
CA ILE A 218 -19.37 -11.93 16.76
C ILE A 218 -19.83 -10.47 16.74
N LYS A 219 -20.66 -10.07 17.70
CA LYS A 219 -21.23 -8.72 17.75
C LYS A 219 -20.69 -7.94 18.95
N PHE A 220 -20.45 -6.65 18.73
CA PHE A 220 -20.10 -5.70 19.77
C PHE A 220 -21.22 -4.66 19.88
N ALA A 221 -22.10 -4.82 20.85
CA ALA A 221 -23.29 -4.00 21.03
C ALA A 221 -23.33 -3.45 22.46
N GLU A 222 -23.68 -2.16 22.60
CA GLU A 222 -23.86 -1.50 23.90
C GLU A 222 -22.65 -1.63 24.86
N GLY A 223 -21.44 -1.74 24.30
CA GLY A 223 -20.22 -1.92 25.09
C GLY A 223 -20.02 -3.34 25.64
N GLN A 224 -20.74 -4.33 25.13
CA GLN A 224 -20.58 -5.75 25.45
C GLN A 224 -20.31 -6.58 24.20
N VAL A 225 -19.82 -7.80 24.41
CA VAL A 225 -19.60 -8.80 23.37
C VAL A 225 -20.71 -9.82 23.43
N ILE A 226 -21.36 -10.06 22.30
CA ILE A 226 -22.35 -11.11 22.14
C ILE A 226 -21.65 -12.26 21.41
N VAL A 227 -21.39 -13.32 22.15
CA VAL A 227 -20.76 -14.54 21.64
C VAL A 227 -21.85 -15.50 21.15
N PRO A 228 -21.66 -16.19 20.00
CA PRO A 228 -22.56 -17.24 19.54
C PRO A 228 -22.80 -18.33 20.60
N ASP A 229 -24.02 -18.88 20.61
CA ASP A 229 -24.36 -20.05 21.44
C ASP A 229 -23.79 -21.32 20.80
N ALA A 230 -22.54 -21.63 21.14
CA ALA A 230 -21.78 -22.77 20.66
C ALA A 230 -20.84 -23.28 21.75
N GLU A 231 -20.43 -24.54 21.67
CA GLU A 231 -19.43 -25.12 22.59
C GLU A 231 -18.01 -24.90 22.01
N PHE A 232 -17.16 -24.19 22.75
CA PHE A 232 -15.81 -23.84 22.31
C PHE A 232 -14.81 -23.74 23.48
N ASP A 233 -13.54 -23.98 23.17
CA ASP A 233 -12.40 -23.84 24.09
C ASP A 233 -11.68 -22.49 23.91
N GLU A 234 -11.70 -21.92 22.70
CA GLU A 234 -11.04 -20.67 22.34
C GLU A 234 -11.83 -19.93 21.25
N ILE A 235 -11.82 -18.60 21.29
CA ILE A 235 -12.42 -17.73 20.28
C ILE A 235 -11.33 -17.12 19.41
N VAL A 236 -11.42 -17.26 18.09
CA VAL A 236 -10.49 -16.63 17.15
C VAL A 236 -11.24 -15.55 16.37
N ILE A 237 -10.88 -14.27 16.57
CA ILE A 237 -11.51 -13.13 15.90
C ILE A 237 -10.64 -12.67 14.74
N TYR A 238 -11.23 -12.62 13.55
CA TYR A 238 -10.57 -12.25 12.31
C TYR A 238 -11.00 -10.86 11.83
N GLU A 239 -10.03 -10.03 11.44
CA GLU A 239 -10.26 -8.69 10.91
C GLU A 239 -9.36 -8.39 9.70
N ASP A 240 -9.81 -7.50 8.82
CA ASP A 240 -9.04 -7.09 7.65
C ASP A 240 -7.77 -6.32 8.05
N GLY A 241 -7.86 -5.35 8.97
CA GLY A 241 -6.73 -4.47 9.26
C GLY A 241 -6.61 -3.94 10.69
N LEU A 242 -5.44 -4.12 11.30
CA LEU A 242 -5.04 -3.42 12.52
C LEU A 242 -4.23 -2.15 12.20
N TRP A 243 -4.94 -1.05 11.97
CA TRP A 243 -4.35 0.27 11.70
C TRP A 243 -4.00 1.02 12.99
N SER A 244 -4.82 1.97 13.43
CA SER A 244 -4.53 2.74 14.64
C SER A 244 -4.77 1.98 15.95
N GLY A 245 -5.43 0.82 15.90
CA GLY A 245 -5.87 0.06 17.08
C GLY A 245 -7.06 0.67 17.83
N SER A 246 -7.54 1.86 17.45
CA SER A 246 -8.64 2.55 18.16
C SER A 246 -9.95 1.77 18.21
N GLU A 247 -10.28 1.03 17.14
CA GLU A 247 -11.47 0.19 17.09
C GLU A 247 -11.31 -1.08 17.92
N THR A 248 -10.16 -1.75 17.79
CA THR A 248 -9.79 -2.90 18.62
C THR A 248 -9.81 -2.55 20.11
N ILE A 249 -9.38 -1.35 20.52
CA ILE A 249 -9.49 -0.91 21.93
C ILE A 249 -10.95 -0.88 22.39
N LYS A 250 -11.88 -0.38 21.57
CA LYS A 250 -13.32 -0.38 21.92
C LYS A 250 -13.82 -1.81 22.13
N ARG A 251 -13.38 -2.73 21.26
CA ARG A 251 -13.70 -4.17 21.35
C ARG A 251 -13.09 -4.82 22.60
N LEU A 252 -11.84 -4.50 22.93
CA LEU A 252 -11.20 -4.97 24.17
C LEU A 252 -11.92 -4.48 25.43
N ARG A 253 -12.37 -3.21 25.45
CA ARG A 253 -13.20 -2.68 26.54
C ARG A 253 -14.51 -3.46 26.67
N ALA A 254 -15.14 -3.82 25.55
CA ALA A 254 -16.34 -4.63 25.55
C ALA A 254 -16.09 -6.07 26.03
N ILE A 255 -14.98 -6.69 25.60
CA ILE A 255 -14.54 -8.01 26.10
C ILE A 255 -14.38 -7.97 27.62
N LYS A 256 -13.70 -6.94 28.13
CA LYS A 256 -13.51 -6.73 29.57
C LYS A 256 -14.83 -6.56 30.32
N ALA A 257 -15.75 -5.76 29.77
CA ALA A 257 -17.06 -5.52 30.38
C ALA A 257 -17.96 -6.77 30.42
N THR A 258 -17.76 -7.70 29.48
CA THR A 258 -18.50 -8.98 29.40
C THR A 258 -17.92 -10.03 30.36
N ASP A 259 -16.74 -9.79 30.93
CA ASP A 259 -15.99 -10.71 31.79
C ASP A 259 -15.75 -12.10 31.16
N LEU A 260 -15.52 -12.14 29.84
CA LEU A 260 -15.18 -13.38 29.12
C LEU A 260 -13.88 -13.97 29.66
N LYS A 261 -13.93 -15.23 30.13
CA LYS A 261 -12.76 -15.97 30.62
C LYS A 261 -12.10 -16.84 29.56
N THR A 262 -12.82 -17.15 28.49
CA THR A 262 -12.33 -17.95 27.38
C THR A 262 -11.16 -17.25 26.70
N PRO A 263 -10.07 -17.97 26.36
CA PRO A 263 -9.00 -17.42 25.53
C PRO A 263 -9.54 -16.84 24.21
N ILE A 264 -8.99 -15.70 23.82
CA ILE A 264 -9.32 -14.97 22.59
C ILE A 264 -8.05 -14.71 21.81
N ARG A 265 -8.06 -15.04 20.52
CA ARG A 265 -6.98 -14.79 19.58
C ARG A 265 -7.42 -13.82 18.51
N LEU A 266 -6.73 -12.69 18.38
CA LEU A 266 -6.98 -11.70 17.34
C LEU A 266 -6.05 -11.96 16.15
N LYS A 267 -6.63 -12.15 14.96
CA LYS A 267 -5.92 -12.34 13.69
C LYS A 267 -6.27 -11.21 12.73
N PHE A 268 -5.25 -10.72 12.02
CA PHE A 268 -5.39 -9.62 11.07
C PHE A 268 -4.77 -9.99 9.73
N LEU A 269 -5.39 -9.57 8.63
CA LEU A 269 -4.79 -9.70 7.30
C LEU A 269 -3.61 -8.73 7.15
N VAL A 270 -3.81 -7.47 7.54
CA VAL A 270 -2.77 -6.44 7.65
C VAL A 270 -2.68 -5.95 9.08
N ALA A 271 -1.47 -5.82 9.61
CA ALA A 271 -1.23 -5.17 10.89
C ALA A 271 -0.21 -4.06 10.72
N THR A 272 -0.36 -2.98 11.49
CA THR A 272 0.67 -1.94 11.58
C THR A 272 1.47 -2.09 12.87
N ASP A 273 2.75 -1.70 12.84
CA ASP A 273 3.56 -1.58 14.05
C ASP A 273 2.90 -0.66 15.10
N PHE A 274 2.33 0.47 14.65
CA PHE A 274 1.54 1.40 15.49
C PHE A 274 0.38 0.68 16.18
N GLY A 275 -0.51 0.05 15.42
CA GLY A 275 -1.69 -0.62 15.95
C GLY A 275 -1.36 -1.77 16.87
N LEU A 276 -0.30 -2.53 16.57
CA LEU A 276 0.19 -3.61 17.42
C LEU A 276 0.66 -3.09 18.78
N LEU A 277 1.42 -2.00 18.84
CA LEU A 277 1.85 -1.42 20.11
C LEU A 277 0.65 -0.93 20.94
N VAL A 278 -0.28 -0.22 20.29
CA VAL A 278 -1.49 0.30 20.94
C VAL A 278 -2.37 -0.83 21.51
N VAL A 279 -2.64 -1.87 20.72
CA VAL A 279 -3.47 -3.00 21.16
C VAL A 279 -2.78 -3.81 22.27
N ARG A 280 -1.48 -4.06 22.15
CA ARG A 280 -0.72 -4.78 23.20
C ARG A 280 -0.68 -4.02 24.51
N GLN A 281 -0.53 -2.69 24.46
CA GLN A 281 -0.62 -1.84 25.64
C GLN A 281 -2.02 -1.90 26.25
N ALA A 282 -3.07 -1.79 25.43
CA ALA A 282 -4.46 -1.85 25.92
C ALA A 282 -4.82 -3.21 26.54
N ILE A 283 -4.33 -4.33 25.98
CA ILE A 283 -4.51 -5.66 26.59
C ILE A 283 -3.91 -5.71 27.99
N ARG A 284 -2.73 -5.11 28.21
CA ARG A 284 -2.10 -5.06 29.53
C ARG A 284 -2.89 -4.19 30.51
N GLU A 285 -3.22 -2.96 30.12
CA GLU A 285 -3.91 -2.00 30.99
C GLU A 285 -5.33 -2.47 31.37
N LEU A 286 -6.05 -3.14 30.46
CA LEU A 286 -7.37 -3.70 30.74
C LEU A 286 -7.32 -5.00 31.56
N GLY A 287 -6.12 -5.49 31.90
CA GLY A 287 -5.94 -6.76 32.61
C GLY A 287 -6.47 -7.95 31.82
N LEU A 288 -6.28 -7.94 30.50
CA LEU A 288 -6.66 -9.02 29.58
C LEU A 288 -5.47 -9.92 29.20
N SER A 289 -4.29 -9.66 29.78
CA SER A 289 -3.11 -10.53 29.64
C SER A 289 -3.43 -11.96 30.07
N GLY A 290 -3.19 -12.93 29.18
CA GLY A 290 -3.52 -14.35 29.40
C GLY A 290 -4.92 -14.76 28.93
N ILE A 291 -5.79 -13.79 28.60
CA ILE A 291 -7.09 -14.03 27.97
C ILE A 291 -6.99 -13.68 26.49
N VAL A 292 -6.52 -12.47 26.17
CA VAL A 292 -6.43 -12.00 24.78
C VAL A 292 -4.99 -12.05 24.27
N SER A 293 -4.81 -12.61 23.08
CA SER A 293 -3.55 -12.63 22.34
C SER A 293 -3.71 -12.06 20.93
N VAL A 294 -2.63 -11.50 20.38
CA VAL A 294 -2.59 -10.98 19.01
C VAL A 294 -1.63 -11.83 18.19
N GLU A 295 -2.16 -12.55 17.20
CA GLU A 295 -1.40 -13.37 16.28
C GLU A 295 -1.12 -12.59 14.98
N ALA A 296 0.02 -11.90 14.95
CA ALA A 296 0.44 -11.08 13.80
C ALA A 296 1.61 -11.70 13.01
N GLY A 297 2.02 -12.94 13.30
CA GLY A 297 3.21 -13.55 12.71
C GLY A 297 3.12 -13.77 11.20
N GLU A 298 1.93 -14.10 10.71
CA GLU A 298 1.65 -14.28 9.28
C GLU A 298 1.07 -13.01 8.64
N ALA A 299 0.61 -12.06 9.45
CA ALA A 299 -0.01 -10.83 8.99
C ALA A 299 0.99 -9.99 8.19
N ARG A 300 0.50 -9.32 7.13
CA ARG A 300 1.32 -8.34 6.44
C ARG A 300 1.58 -7.16 7.38
N LEU A 301 2.85 -6.92 7.70
CA LEU A 301 3.25 -5.82 8.59
C LEU A 301 3.54 -4.54 7.81
N GLU A 302 2.77 -3.49 8.10
CA GLU A 302 3.02 -2.13 7.63
C GLU A 302 3.70 -1.28 8.72
N ARG A 303 4.76 -0.55 8.34
CA ARG A 303 5.61 0.18 9.30
C ARG A 303 5.37 1.67 9.30
N PHE A 304 4.49 2.16 10.15
CA PHE A 304 4.19 3.58 10.29
C PHE A 304 4.95 4.24 11.42
N LEU A 305 5.89 3.58 12.08
CA LEU A 305 6.71 4.18 13.14
C LEU A 305 8.15 4.38 12.69
N SER A 306 8.77 5.43 13.24
CA SER A 306 10.23 5.61 13.15
C SER A 306 10.96 4.47 13.86
N LEU A 307 12.13 4.08 13.34
CA LEU A 307 12.89 2.93 13.83
C LEU A 307 13.33 3.05 15.31
N ALA A 308 13.47 4.26 15.83
CA ALA A 308 13.83 4.52 17.23
C ALA A 308 12.64 5.15 17.96
N LEU A 309 11.99 4.36 18.81
CA LEU A 309 11.01 4.85 19.78
C LEU A 309 11.70 4.98 21.14
N PRO A 310 11.35 5.97 21.96
CA PRO A 310 11.73 5.96 23.37
C PRO A 310 11.14 4.76 24.10
N ASP A 311 11.75 4.37 25.22
CA ASP A 311 11.33 3.20 26.00
C ASP A 311 9.87 3.33 26.47
N GLU A 312 9.44 4.55 26.79
CA GLU A 312 8.05 4.85 27.18
C GLU A 312 7.05 4.49 26.09
N GLU A 313 7.29 4.90 24.84
CA GLU A 313 6.44 4.57 23.69
C GLU A 313 6.65 3.15 23.17
N GLN A 314 7.79 2.50 23.48
CA GLN A 314 8.03 1.11 23.12
C GLN A 314 7.29 0.13 24.03
N PHE A 315 7.27 0.39 25.34
CA PHE A 315 6.73 -0.53 26.34
C PHE A 315 5.43 -0.06 26.99
N GLY A 316 5.12 1.24 26.97
CA GLY A 316 3.86 1.81 27.45
C GLY A 316 3.50 1.42 28.89
N ARG A 317 4.49 1.31 29.78
CA ARG A 317 4.27 0.81 31.15
C ARG A 317 3.67 1.90 32.03
N GLY A 318 2.45 1.68 32.53
CA GLY A 318 1.79 2.62 33.45
C GLY A 318 1.34 3.93 32.79
N ILE A 319 1.21 3.93 31.47
CA ILE A 319 0.70 5.05 30.68
C ILE A 319 -0.72 4.67 30.26
N GLU A 320 -1.70 5.56 30.45
CA GLU A 320 -3.07 5.34 30.00
C GLU A 320 -3.13 5.20 28.47
N PRO A 321 -4.01 4.33 27.90
CA PRO A 321 -4.05 4.07 26.46
C PRO A 321 -4.17 5.33 25.59
N GLU A 322 -4.90 6.34 26.05
CA GLU A 322 -5.10 7.59 25.30
C GLU A 322 -3.85 8.48 25.31
N GLU A 323 -3.11 8.50 26.41
CA GLU A 323 -1.84 9.21 26.50
C GLU A 323 -0.77 8.51 25.67
N PHE A 324 -0.69 7.18 25.78
CA PHE A 324 0.20 6.34 24.98
C PHE A 324 -0.03 6.54 23.48
N PHE A 325 -1.31 6.53 23.06
CA PHE A 325 -1.70 6.77 21.67
C PHE A 325 -1.24 8.14 21.16
N LYS A 326 -1.35 9.19 21.98
CA LYS A 326 -0.89 10.56 21.65
C LYS A 326 0.64 10.65 21.59
N GLY A 327 1.35 10.00 22.51
CA GLY A 327 2.82 9.93 22.50
C GLY A 327 3.33 9.26 21.22
N LEU A 328 2.77 8.09 20.91
CA LEU A 328 3.15 7.31 19.74
C LEU A 328 2.90 8.05 18.41
N HIS A 329 1.87 8.90 18.32
CA HIS A 329 1.58 9.70 17.12
C HIS A 329 2.72 10.64 16.72
N LYS A 330 3.56 11.07 17.68
CA LYS A 330 4.72 11.94 17.40
C LYS A 330 5.78 11.24 16.55
N HIS A 331 5.74 9.91 16.50
CA HIS A 331 6.71 9.05 15.81
C HIS A 331 6.15 8.47 14.51
N VAL A 332 4.97 8.93 14.07
CA VAL A 332 4.35 8.42 12.84
C VAL A 332 5.14 8.87 11.62
N VAL A 333 5.57 7.90 10.83
CA VAL A 333 6.14 8.07 9.51
C VAL A 333 5.03 7.92 8.48
N GLN A 334 4.85 8.96 7.68
CA GLN A 334 3.80 9.02 6.66
C GLN A 334 4.13 8.07 5.50
N GLY A 335 3.26 7.09 5.24
CA GLY A 335 3.50 5.97 4.34
C GLY A 335 3.93 6.38 2.94
N VAL A 336 3.10 7.18 2.25
CA VAL A 336 3.38 7.62 0.87
C VAL A 336 4.66 8.46 0.76
N PHE A 337 5.11 9.06 1.86
CA PHE A 337 6.28 9.94 1.96
C PHE A 337 7.48 9.25 2.64
N ARG A 338 7.45 7.92 2.83
CA ARG A 338 8.49 7.20 3.56
C ARG A 338 9.83 7.17 2.81
N THR A 339 9.81 7.20 1.48
CA THR A 339 11.00 7.01 0.64
C THR A 339 11.36 8.32 -0.07
N PRO A 340 12.28 9.15 0.48
CA PRO A 340 12.64 10.44 -0.14
C PRO A 340 13.07 10.35 -1.59
N GLN A 341 13.73 9.26 -1.98
CA GLN A 341 14.19 9.02 -3.34
C GLN A 341 13.04 8.90 -4.36
N ASP A 342 11.82 8.67 -3.89
CA ASP A 342 10.61 8.64 -4.73
C ASP A 342 10.06 10.03 -5.05
N TRP A 343 10.51 11.09 -4.36
CA TRP A 343 9.85 12.39 -4.37
C TRP A 343 10.61 13.53 -5.05
N SER A 344 11.73 13.26 -5.73
CA SER A 344 12.66 14.31 -6.19
C SER A 344 13.06 15.26 -5.03
N GLU A 345 13.74 16.37 -5.29
CA GLU A 345 14.32 17.24 -4.25
C GLU A 345 13.29 17.94 -3.33
N ASP A 346 11.98 17.66 -3.44
CA ASP A 346 10.94 18.40 -2.74
C ASP A 346 9.82 17.55 -2.12
N ILE A 347 10.21 16.61 -1.25
CA ILE A 347 9.24 15.80 -0.49
C ILE A 347 8.42 16.62 0.53
N ASP A 348 9.01 17.70 1.05
CA ASP A 348 8.36 18.52 2.07
C ASP A 348 7.27 19.41 1.47
N ASP A 349 7.48 19.99 0.27
CA ASP A 349 6.41 20.64 -0.49
C ASP A 349 5.30 19.64 -0.83
N ALA A 350 5.66 18.47 -1.37
CA ALA A 350 4.69 17.44 -1.72
C ALA A 350 3.81 17.03 -0.54
N ARG A 351 4.42 16.90 0.65
CA ARG A 351 3.73 16.64 1.91
C ARG A 351 2.83 17.82 2.30
N ALA A 352 3.32 19.04 2.22
CA ALA A 352 2.56 20.24 2.57
C ALA A 352 1.33 20.41 1.67
N VAL A 353 1.49 20.24 0.36
CA VAL A 353 0.40 20.30 -0.62
C VAL A 353 -0.61 19.19 -0.38
N ALA A 354 -0.18 17.94 -0.19
CA ALA A 354 -1.10 16.84 0.10
C ALA A 354 -1.89 17.05 1.40
N LYS A 355 -1.21 17.59 2.43
CA LYS A 355 -1.83 17.97 3.71
C LYS A 355 -2.87 19.05 3.52
N ASP A 356 -2.56 20.09 2.75
CA ASP A 356 -3.49 21.19 2.50
C ASP A 356 -4.75 20.73 1.75
N ILE A 357 -4.59 19.98 0.66
CA ILE A 357 -5.71 19.38 -0.09
C ILE A 357 -6.56 18.51 0.85
N GLY A 358 -5.92 17.62 1.61
CA GLY A 358 -6.62 16.74 2.52
C GLY A 358 -7.38 17.49 3.62
N ARG A 359 -6.82 18.58 4.15
CA ARG A 359 -7.51 19.46 5.12
C ARG A 359 -8.77 20.08 4.50
N GLN A 360 -8.69 20.61 3.28
CA GLN A 360 -9.84 21.18 2.58
C GLN A 360 -10.97 20.15 2.38
N LEU A 361 -10.61 18.95 1.92
CA LEU A 361 -11.56 17.85 1.68
C LEU A 361 -12.23 17.36 2.97
N VAL A 362 -11.46 17.19 4.04
CA VAL A 362 -11.99 16.74 5.34
C VAL A 362 -12.88 17.82 5.95
N ALA A 363 -12.47 19.09 5.90
CA ALA A 363 -13.28 20.20 6.39
C ALA A 363 -14.64 20.27 5.67
N HIS A 364 -14.64 20.12 4.35
CA HIS A 364 -15.87 20.06 3.55
C HIS A 364 -16.75 18.87 3.94
N TRP A 365 -16.15 17.69 4.13
CA TRP A 365 -16.87 16.49 4.56
C TRP A 365 -17.49 16.67 5.96
N PHE A 366 -16.76 17.24 6.93
CA PHE A 366 -17.30 17.51 8.26
C PHE A 366 -18.44 18.53 8.20
N LYS A 367 -18.27 19.62 7.45
CA LYS A 367 -19.32 20.64 7.28
C LYS A 367 -20.62 20.05 6.72
N LYS A 368 -20.54 19.03 5.86
CA LYS A 368 -21.71 18.32 5.33
C LYS A 368 -22.31 17.30 6.30
N SER A 369 -21.46 16.60 7.07
CA SER A 369 -21.86 15.42 7.85
C SER A 369 -22.15 15.72 9.33
N ARG A 370 -21.65 16.83 9.87
CA ARG A 370 -21.77 17.21 11.27
C ARG A 370 -22.05 18.71 11.36
N GLN A 371 -23.10 19.07 12.10
CA GLN A 371 -23.31 20.44 12.59
C GLN A 371 -22.35 20.67 13.79
N ASP A 372 -21.05 20.50 13.57
CA ASP A 372 -20.03 20.63 14.61
C ASP A 372 -19.23 21.91 14.37
N ASP A 373 -19.18 22.77 15.39
CA ASP A 373 -18.56 24.10 15.29
C ASP A 373 -17.03 24.03 15.22
N ASP A 374 -16.41 22.91 15.65
CA ASP A 374 -14.95 22.70 15.63
C ASP A 374 -14.47 21.72 14.53
N TYR A 375 -15.11 21.80 13.36
CA TYR A 375 -14.74 20.96 12.21
C TYR A 375 -13.29 21.18 11.72
N LEU A 376 -12.69 22.33 12.04
CA LEU A 376 -11.31 22.65 11.65
C LEU A 376 -10.27 21.86 12.46
N ALA A 377 -10.44 21.72 13.77
CA ALA A 377 -9.55 20.87 14.56
C ALA A 377 -9.65 19.40 14.13
N GLY A 378 -10.86 18.95 13.80
CA GLY A 378 -11.08 17.65 13.17
C GLY A 378 -10.35 17.52 11.84
N ALA A 379 -10.45 18.53 10.96
CA ALA A 379 -9.81 18.52 9.65
C ALA A 379 -8.29 18.41 9.73
N GLU A 380 -7.67 19.11 10.67
CA GLU A 380 -6.22 19.04 10.89
C GLU A 380 -5.77 17.64 11.32
N LYS A 381 -6.56 16.95 12.16
CA LYS A 381 -6.25 15.59 12.62
C LYS A 381 -6.27 14.55 11.50
N PHE A 382 -7.14 14.72 10.50
CA PHE A 382 -7.40 13.72 9.46
C PHE A 382 -6.92 14.15 8.07
N CYS A 383 -6.22 15.28 7.94
CA CYS A 383 -5.75 15.83 6.66
C CYS A 383 -4.82 14.88 5.88
N LEU A 384 -4.17 13.93 6.54
CA LEU A 384 -3.35 12.87 5.92
C LEU A 384 -3.93 11.47 6.17
N GLY A 385 -5.24 11.37 6.42
CA GLY A 385 -5.93 10.13 6.72
C GLY A 385 -5.99 9.82 8.21
N GLY A 386 -6.71 8.75 8.56
CA GLY A 386 -6.85 8.26 9.93
C GLY A 386 -5.49 8.04 10.60
N GLY A 387 -5.23 8.78 11.68
CA GLY A 387 -3.97 8.70 12.43
C GLY A 387 -2.78 9.39 11.77
N GLY A 388 -2.99 10.17 10.71
CA GLY A 388 -1.91 10.85 9.99
C GLY A 388 -0.97 9.91 9.23
N PHE A 389 -1.39 8.66 9.00
CA PHE A 389 -0.56 7.63 8.38
C PHE A 389 -0.22 7.89 6.91
N ALA A 390 -1.02 8.69 6.19
CA ALA A 390 -0.81 8.99 4.77
C ALA A 390 -0.64 7.70 3.94
N SER A 391 -1.50 6.71 4.20
CA SER A 391 -1.48 5.44 3.49
C SER A 391 -2.00 5.58 2.05
N THR A 392 -1.55 4.68 1.18
CA THR A 392 -2.09 4.43 -0.16
C THR A 392 -2.61 2.99 -0.31
N LEU A 393 -2.60 2.25 0.79
CA LEU A 393 -3.09 0.88 0.88
C LEU A 393 -4.57 0.89 1.28
N ALA A 394 -5.41 0.33 0.43
CA ALA A 394 -6.83 0.13 0.63
C ALA A 394 -7.16 -1.36 0.66
N PHE A 395 -8.22 -1.75 1.37
CA PHE A 395 -8.80 -3.08 1.21
C PHE A 395 -9.82 -3.06 0.09
N GLN A 396 -9.96 -4.20 -0.59
CA GLN A 396 -10.83 -4.39 -1.73
C GLN A 396 -12.29 -3.96 -1.51
N ARG A 397 -12.84 -4.17 -0.29
CA ARG A 397 -14.24 -3.82 0.05
C ARG A 397 -14.38 -2.70 1.09
N SER A 398 -13.30 -2.26 1.74
CA SER A 398 -13.37 -1.31 2.86
C SER A 398 -13.25 0.14 2.40
N VAL A 399 -13.81 1.07 3.18
CA VAL A 399 -13.49 2.50 3.01
C VAL A 399 -12.08 2.75 3.51
N PRO A 400 -11.21 3.35 2.69
CA PRO A 400 -9.80 3.51 3.03
C PRO A 400 -9.58 4.71 3.97
N LYS A 401 -10.19 4.69 5.17
CA LYS A 401 -10.17 5.82 6.13
C LYS A 401 -8.75 6.24 6.54
N VAL A 402 -7.79 5.33 6.50
CA VAL A 402 -6.37 5.55 6.81
C VAL A 402 -5.57 6.08 5.62
N CYS A 403 -6.14 5.99 4.41
CA CYS A 403 -5.53 6.56 3.23
C CYS A 403 -5.65 8.07 3.20
N LEU A 404 -4.82 8.70 2.37
CA LEU A 404 -4.91 10.12 2.07
C LEU A 404 -6.35 10.51 1.67
N PRO A 405 -6.92 11.59 2.22
CA PRO A 405 -8.30 11.99 1.92
C PRO A 405 -8.56 12.25 0.44
N LEU A 406 -7.56 12.74 -0.30
CA LEU A 406 -7.60 12.94 -1.76
C LEU A 406 -7.91 11.66 -2.56
N LEU A 407 -7.73 10.47 -1.97
CA LEU A 407 -8.08 9.20 -2.61
C LEU A 407 -9.56 8.86 -2.48
N TRP A 408 -10.30 9.39 -1.49
CA TRP A 408 -11.63 8.88 -1.17
C TRP A 408 -12.66 9.94 -0.71
N LEU A 409 -12.27 11.20 -0.54
CA LEU A 409 -13.19 12.32 -0.30
C LEU A 409 -13.35 13.19 -1.55
N ALA A 410 -14.55 13.75 -1.72
CA ALA A 410 -14.90 14.70 -2.77
C ALA A 410 -15.13 16.09 -2.20
N GLY A 411 -14.87 17.14 -2.98
CA GLY A 411 -15.15 18.51 -2.58
C GLY A 411 -14.30 19.55 -3.32
N PRO A 412 -14.55 20.85 -3.09
CA PRO A 412 -13.76 21.91 -3.68
C PRO A 412 -12.33 21.88 -3.13
N VAL A 413 -11.35 22.02 -4.02
CA VAL A 413 -9.92 22.12 -3.67
C VAL A 413 -9.33 23.32 -4.39
N GLU A 414 -8.58 24.14 -3.64
CA GLU A 414 -7.82 25.28 -4.15
C GLU A 414 -6.33 25.13 -3.81
N VAL A 415 -5.46 25.19 -4.82
CA VAL A 415 -3.99 25.19 -4.65
C VAL A 415 -3.41 26.26 -5.57
N ASN A 416 -2.52 27.12 -5.05
CA ASN A 416 -1.87 28.19 -5.82
C ASN A 416 -2.86 29.08 -6.62
N GLY A 417 -4.03 29.37 -6.04
CA GLY A 417 -5.09 30.17 -6.66
C GLY A 417 -5.89 29.47 -7.76
N ARG A 418 -5.61 28.18 -8.02
CA ARG A 418 -6.34 27.34 -8.98
C ARG A 418 -7.34 26.47 -8.25
N LYS A 419 -8.53 26.30 -8.82
CA LYS A 419 -9.66 25.58 -8.20
C LYS A 419 -10.10 24.41 -9.04
N VAL A 420 -10.42 23.30 -8.39
CA VAL A 420 -11.05 22.13 -9.00
C VAL A 420 -12.15 21.57 -8.09
N GLU A 421 -13.18 20.99 -8.68
CA GLU A 421 -14.16 20.17 -7.96
C GLU A 421 -13.62 18.75 -7.86
N TRP A 422 -12.92 18.46 -6.74
CA TRP A 422 -12.20 17.22 -6.55
C TRP A 422 -13.11 16.00 -6.54
N ARG A 423 -12.79 15.06 -7.41
CA ARG A 423 -13.39 13.73 -7.50
C ARG A 423 -12.40 12.71 -6.97
N PRO A 424 -12.77 11.90 -5.96
CA PRO A 424 -11.85 10.92 -5.40
C PRO A 424 -11.61 9.76 -6.36
N LEU A 425 -10.50 9.06 -6.13
CA LEU A 425 -10.17 7.88 -6.91
C LEU A 425 -11.10 6.71 -6.54
N PHE A 426 -11.26 6.46 -5.24
CA PHE A 426 -12.19 5.48 -4.68
C PHE A 426 -13.52 6.17 -4.35
N LEU A 427 -14.59 5.78 -5.01
CA LEU A 427 -15.93 6.29 -4.80
C LEU A 427 -16.66 5.38 -3.81
N ASP A 428 -16.87 5.87 -2.60
CA ASP A 428 -17.77 5.22 -1.64
C ASP A 428 -19.22 5.65 -1.95
N ALA A 429 -20.02 4.71 -2.46
CA ALA A 429 -21.43 4.93 -2.77
C ALA A 429 -22.26 5.42 -1.56
N ARG A 430 -21.76 5.26 -0.33
CA ARG A 430 -22.41 5.71 0.91
C ARG A 430 -22.15 7.18 1.26
N ARG A 431 -21.14 7.80 0.62
CA ARG A 431 -20.63 9.14 0.95
C ARG A 431 -20.62 10.09 -0.24
N VAL A 432 -20.77 9.56 -1.45
CA VAL A 432 -20.89 10.32 -2.68
C VAL A 432 -22.38 10.45 -3.02
N ASP A 433 -22.79 11.66 -3.41
CA ASP A 433 -24.15 11.92 -3.91
C ASP A 433 -24.49 10.94 -5.04
N PRO A 434 -25.64 10.23 -4.99
CA PRO A 434 -26.06 9.31 -6.05
C PRO A 434 -26.01 9.91 -7.47
N ALA A 435 -26.21 11.22 -7.62
CA ALA A 435 -26.12 11.90 -8.92
C ALA A 435 -24.70 11.89 -9.52
N LEU A 436 -23.66 11.85 -8.68
CA LEU A 436 -22.26 11.74 -9.11
C LEU A 436 -21.86 10.30 -9.46
N LEU A 437 -22.53 9.29 -8.88
CA LEU A 437 -22.32 7.86 -9.20
C LEU A 437 -22.87 7.48 -10.58
N LEU A 438 -23.82 8.25 -11.11
CA LEU A 438 -24.52 8.00 -12.37
C LEU A 438 -24.00 8.83 -13.56
N ALA A 439 -23.04 9.73 -13.32
CA ALA A 439 -22.49 10.63 -14.34
C ALA A 439 -21.15 10.14 -14.95
N THR A 440 -20.84 8.85 -14.80
CA THR A 440 -19.60 8.21 -15.28
C THR A 440 -19.57 7.94 -16.77
#